data_AF-A0A957D4Q7-F1
#
_entry.id   AF-A0A957D4Q7-F1
#
_cell.length_a   1.000
_cell.length_b   1.000
_cell.length_c   1.000
_cell.angle_alpha   90.00
_cell.angle_beta   90.00
_cell.angle_gamma   90.00
#
_symmetry.space_group_name_H-M   'P 1'
#
loop_
_entity.id
_entity.type
_entity.pdbx_description
1 polymer ?
#
loop_
_entity_poly.entity_id
_entity_poly.type
_entity_poly.pdbx_seq_one_letter_code
_entity_poly.pdbx_strand_id
1 'polypeptide(L)'
;MNRKILLVGIVLLLLLAACGGNSNSAEPAAVESPAENSSTNSDTSANTESTVNTTNDTAVADAEPTDEAPAAEETADDGATEEPAPAEEPAVEEPAADDIYGGLPTSGTDPDTGLEINPPELLQGIEFIVRGKIVSMNLTPQTDPEFLIESPDGVRYRVHSQGIADIYFLDGTQLAAHQYRQGMIAQATVFQDTNAGVTTVVDSEDLMLISMGE
;
A
#
# COMPACT_ATOMS: atom_id res chain seq x y z
N MET A 1 23.01 59.07 10.57
CA MET A 1 22.53 57.87 9.85
C MET A 1 22.93 56.63 10.64
N ASN A 2 21.96 55.84 11.06
CA ASN A 2 22.19 54.70 11.94
C ASN A 2 22.89 53.58 11.16
N ARG A 3 24.14 53.26 11.53
CA ARG A 3 24.96 52.21 10.87
C ARG A 3 24.27 50.84 10.79
N LYS A 4 23.29 50.60 11.67
CA LYS A 4 22.44 49.39 11.68
C LYS A 4 21.46 49.34 10.50
N ILE A 5 20.93 50.48 10.05
CA ILE A 5 20.02 50.55 8.89
C ILE A 5 20.82 50.32 7.59
N LEU A 6 22.06 50.81 7.53
CA LEU A 6 22.96 50.58 6.40
C LEU A 6 23.29 49.08 6.24
N LEU A 7 23.56 48.38 7.35
CA LEU A 7 23.89 46.95 7.34
C LEU A 7 22.69 46.08 6.93
N VAL A 8 21.50 46.38 7.43
CA VAL A 8 20.27 45.66 7.04
C VAL A 8 19.93 45.90 5.56
N GLY A 9 20.16 47.12 5.04
CA GLY A 9 19.95 47.42 3.63
C GLY A 9 20.89 46.66 2.68
N ILE A 10 22.15 46.47 3.05
CA ILE A 10 23.14 45.76 2.21
C ILE A 10 22.85 44.25 2.19
N VAL A 11 22.48 43.65 3.33
CA VAL A 11 22.15 42.23 3.40
C VAL A 11 20.88 41.90 2.61
N LEU A 12 19.89 42.79 2.63
CA LEU A 12 18.68 42.65 1.80
C LEU A 12 19.01 42.73 0.30
N LEU A 13 19.92 43.63 -0.10
CA LEU A 13 20.30 43.82 -1.51
C LEU A 13 21.09 42.63 -2.09
N LEU A 14 21.84 41.89 -1.26
CA LEU A 14 22.56 40.68 -1.67
C LEU A 14 21.63 39.48 -1.90
N LEU A 15 20.51 39.38 -1.16
CA LEU A 15 19.56 38.27 -1.30
C LEU A 15 18.70 38.37 -2.58
N LEU A 16 18.54 39.56 -3.17
CA LEU A 16 17.79 39.73 -4.44
C LEU A 16 18.61 39.45 -5.71
N ALA A 17 19.94 39.26 -5.62
CA ALA A 17 20.80 39.02 -6.78
C ALA A 17 21.00 37.53 -7.12
N ALA A 18 20.45 36.60 -6.33
CA ALA A 18 20.61 35.15 -6.54
C ALA A 18 19.43 34.49 -7.29
N CYS A 19 18.47 35.27 -7.78
CA CYS A 19 17.37 34.78 -8.63
C CYS A 19 17.29 35.65 -9.89
N GLY A 20 18.01 35.25 -10.94
CA GLY A 20 18.03 35.95 -12.22
C GLY A 20 19.07 35.33 -13.14
N GLY A 21 18.60 34.43 -14.02
CA GLY A 21 19.42 33.50 -14.77
C GLY A 21 20.26 34.08 -15.91
N ASN A 22 20.89 33.19 -16.68
CA ASN A 22 21.40 33.53 -17.99
C ASN A 22 21.38 32.34 -18.94
N SER A 23 20.45 32.41 -19.89
CA SER A 23 20.38 31.69 -21.16
C SER A 23 21.59 32.02 -22.04
N ASN A 24 22.12 31.04 -22.77
CA ASN A 24 22.66 31.14 -24.14
C ASN A 24 23.15 29.74 -24.57
N SER A 25 22.49 29.09 -25.52
CA SER A 25 22.63 29.25 -26.99
C SER A 25 23.77 28.39 -27.57
N ALA A 26 23.41 27.29 -28.23
CA ALA A 26 23.93 26.89 -29.54
C ALA A 26 23.21 25.64 -30.07
N GLU A 27 22.22 25.86 -30.93
CA GLU A 27 22.01 25.03 -32.13
C GLU A 27 22.79 25.72 -33.27
N PRO A 28 23.25 25.03 -34.34
CA PRO A 28 22.30 24.54 -35.34
C PRO A 28 22.67 23.23 -36.11
N ALA A 29 21.61 22.65 -36.68
CA ALA A 29 21.49 22.05 -38.02
C ALA A 29 22.14 20.69 -38.35
N ALA A 30 21.25 19.69 -38.41
CA ALA A 30 20.87 18.91 -39.61
C ALA A 30 21.94 18.18 -40.43
N VAL A 31 21.84 16.84 -40.47
CA VAL A 31 22.04 16.05 -41.70
C VAL A 31 21.03 14.88 -41.74
N GLU A 32 20.05 15.01 -42.63
CA GLU A 32 19.40 14.02 -43.50
C GLU A 32 19.11 12.57 -43.02
N SER A 33 17.80 12.24 -42.94
CA SER A 33 17.22 10.93 -43.32
C SER A 33 17.32 10.74 -44.86
N PRO A 34 17.03 9.57 -45.49
CA PRO A 34 16.38 8.35 -44.98
C PRO A 34 16.98 7.02 -45.49
N ALA A 35 16.56 5.89 -44.94
CA ALA A 35 16.47 4.63 -45.69
C ALA A 35 15.36 3.75 -45.12
N GLU A 36 14.27 3.68 -45.88
CA GLU A 36 13.28 2.61 -45.83
C GLU A 36 13.96 1.27 -46.10
N ASN A 37 13.55 0.22 -45.39
CA ASN A 37 13.59 -1.12 -45.97
C ASN A 37 12.32 -1.88 -45.60
N SER A 38 11.30 -1.67 -46.44
CA SER A 38 10.22 -2.62 -46.66
C SER A 38 10.78 -3.77 -47.48
N SER A 39 10.62 -5.00 -47.01
CA SER A 39 10.62 -6.17 -47.87
C SER A 39 9.55 -7.12 -47.37
N THR A 40 8.39 -6.94 -47.99
CA THR A 40 7.33 -7.91 -48.20
C THR A 40 7.92 -9.23 -48.71
N ASN A 41 7.45 -10.36 -48.17
CA ASN A 41 7.10 -11.49 -49.01
C ASN A 41 5.84 -12.17 -48.45
N SER A 42 4.88 -12.25 -49.36
CA SER A 42 3.56 -12.86 -49.26
C SER A 42 3.64 -14.37 -49.39
N ASP A 43 2.72 -15.07 -48.72
CA ASP A 43 1.98 -16.25 -49.21
C ASP A 43 0.80 -16.41 -48.23
N THR A 44 -0.40 -15.89 -48.49
CA THR A 44 -1.39 -16.19 -49.53
C THR A 44 -2.03 -17.58 -49.41
N SER A 45 -3.34 -17.51 -49.12
CA SER A 45 -4.42 -18.47 -49.43
C SER A 45 -4.60 -19.67 -48.51
N ALA A 46 -5.82 -20.10 -48.20
CA ALA A 46 -7.19 -19.60 -48.40
C ALA A 46 -8.13 -20.67 -47.77
N ASN A 47 -9.43 -20.35 -47.77
CA ASN A 47 -10.59 -21.21 -47.57
C ASN A 47 -11.00 -21.54 -46.12
N THR A 48 -12.28 -21.51 -45.74
CA THR A 48 -13.53 -21.11 -46.40
C THR A 48 -14.63 -21.20 -45.33
N GLU A 49 -15.47 -20.17 -45.29
CA GLU A 49 -16.92 -20.15 -45.01
C GLU A 49 -17.54 -21.17 -44.04
N SER A 50 -18.22 -20.69 -43.01
CA SER A 50 -19.67 -20.36 -43.01
C SER A 50 -20.51 -21.58 -42.66
N THR A 51 -21.35 -21.46 -41.64
CA THR A 51 -22.76 -21.88 -41.67
C THR A 51 -23.45 -21.33 -40.42
N VAL A 52 -24.36 -20.38 -40.65
CA VAL A 52 -25.50 -20.02 -39.81
C VAL A 52 -26.56 -21.12 -39.91
N ASN A 53 -27.22 -21.48 -38.80
CA ASN A 53 -28.64 -21.84 -38.68
C ASN A 53 -28.94 -22.19 -37.20
N THR A 54 -29.78 -21.46 -36.46
CA THR A 54 -31.27 -21.44 -36.41
C THR A 54 -31.85 -22.47 -35.43
N THR A 55 -32.41 -21.93 -34.33
CA THR A 55 -33.67 -22.22 -33.58
C THR A 55 -34.27 -23.65 -33.54
N ASN A 56 -34.58 -24.17 -32.33
CA ASN A 56 -35.94 -24.35 -31.78
C ASN A 56 -36.03 -25.21 -30.48
N ASP A 57 -37.08 -24.93 -29.71
CA ASP A 57 -37.92 -25.82 -28.86
C ASP A 57 -37.54 -26.19 -27.41
N THR A 58 -38.18 -25.45 -26.49
CA THR A 58 -39.12 -25.89 -25.44
C THR A 58 -39.20 -27.39 -25.07
N ALA A 59 -39.06 -27.69 -23.77
CA ALA A 59 -39.84 -28.73 -23.09
C ALA A 59 -40.00 -28.41 -21.60
N VAL A 60 -41.23 -28.60 -21.12
CA VAL A 60 -41.78 -28.31 -19.79
C VAL A 60 -41.67 -29.57 -18.89
N ALA A 61 -41.39 -29.37 -17.60
CA ALA A 61 -41.77 -30.25 -16.48
C ALA A 61 -41.73 -29.38 -15.22
N ASP A 62 -42.84 -28.94 -14.60
CA ASP A 62 -43.97 -29.65 -13.99
C ASP A 62 -43.56 -30.55 -12.81
N ALA A 63 -43.77 -30.03 -11.60
CA ALA A 63 -44.11 -30.76 -10.39
C ALA A 63 -44.51 -29.77 -9.26
N GLU A 64 -45.82 -29.63 -9.00
CA GLU A 64 -46.35 -29.30 -7.66
C GLU A 64 -46.15 -30.50 -6.71
N PRO A 65 -46.20 -30.36 -5.37
CA PRO A 65 -47.46 -30.29 -4.62
C PRO A 65 -47.46 -29.25 -3.46
N THR A 66 -48.52 -28.49 -3.24
CA THR A 66 -49.73 -28.75 -2.41
C THR A 66 -49.63 -28.20 -0.97
N ASP A 67 -50.57 -27.30 -0.69
CA ASP A 67 -51.06 -26.80 0.61
C ASP A 67 -51.18 -27.86 1.70
N GLU A 68 -50.86 -27.48 2.94
CA GLU A 68 -51.74 -27.70 4.12
C GLU A 68 -51.21 -26.91 5.34
N ALA A 69 -51.82 -25.77 5.63
CA ALA A 69 -52.11 -25.34 6.99
C ALA A 69 -53.43 -26.04 7.41
N PRO A 70 -53.80 -26.25 8.70
CA PRO A 70 -53.62 -25.28 9.81
C PRO A 70 -53.43 -25.91 11.21
N ALA A 71 -53.29 -25.04 12.23
CA ALA A 71 -54.11 -25.02 13.46
C ALA A 71 -53.30 -24.57 14.69
N ALA A 72 -53.93 -23.66 15.42
CA ALA A 72 -53.52 -23.08 16.69
C ALA A 72 -53.42 -24.12 17.81
N GLU A 73 -52.61 -23.83 18.84
CA GLU A 73 -53.12 -23.61 20.19
C GLU A 73 -52.06 -23.02 21.13
N GLU A 74 -52.56 -22.13 21.97
CA GLU A 74 -51.91 -21.39 23.04
C GLU A 74 -51.65 -22.31 24.23
N THR A 75 -50.48 -22.25 24.86
CA THR A 75 -50.35 -22.49 26.31
C THR A 75 -49.24 -21.61 26.88
N ALA A 76 -49.56 -21.05 28.04
CA ALA A 76 -48.73 -20.18 28.85
C ALA A 76 -47.76 -20.94 29.75
N ASP A 77 -46.81 -20.18 30.29
CA ASP A 77 -46.18 -20.35 31.61
C ASP A 77 -45.16 -21.49 31.75
N ASP A 78 -43.88 -21.14 31.89
CA ASP A 78 -43.15 -21.40 33.15
C ASP A 78 -41.84 -20.59 33.16
N GLY A 79 -41.46 -20.16 34.35
CA GLY A 79 -40.35 -19.24 34.56
C GLY A 79 -38.96 -19.87 34.55
N ALA A 80 -38.05 -19.07 35.08
CA ALA A 80 -36.72 -19.41 35.57
C ALA A 80 -35.56 -19.35 34.55
N THR A 81 -34.78 -18.29 34.78
CA THR A 81 -33.31 -18.26 34.86
C THR A 81 -32.68 -17.42 33.76
N GLU A 82 -32.42 -16.16 34.09
CA GLU A 82 -31.31 -15.40 33.53
C GLU A 82 -30.04 -16.24 33.72
N GLU A 83 -29.61 -16.90 32.66
CA GLU A 83 -28.24 -17.39 32.54
C GLU A 83 -27.37 -16.14 32.32
N PRO A 84 -26.51 -15.73 33.27
CA PRO A 84 -25.56 -14.68 32.97
C PRO A 84 -24.65 -15.19 31.86
N ALA A 85 -24.55 -14.41 30.78
CA ALA A 85 -23.55 -14.61 29.74
C ALA A 85 -22.19 -14.90 30.41
N PRO A 86 -21.42 -15.89 29.92
CA PRO A 86 -20.08 -16.11 30.45
C PRO A 86 -19.32 -14.79 30.32
N ALA A 87 -18.83 -14.31 31.47
CA ALA A 87 -17.93 -13.18 31.52
C ALA A 87 -16.80 -13.44 30.52
N GLU A 88 -16.59 -12.50 29.59
CA GLU A 88 -15.42 -12.48 28.74
C GLU A 88 -14.19 -12.64 29.63
N GLU A 89 -13.53 -13.79 29.52
CA GLU A 89 -12.25 -14.00 30.17
C GLU A 89 -11.32 -12.87 29.69
N PRO A 90 -10.58 -12.20 30.60
CA PRO A 90 -9.63 -11.19 30.18
C PRO A 90 -8.71 -11.83 29.16
N ALA A 91 -8.65 -11.22 27.96
CA ALA A 91 -7.73 -11.62 26.91
C ALA A 91 -6.37 -11.88 27.55
N VAL A 92 -5.93 -13.13 27.46
CA VAL A 92 -4.59 -13.52 27.89
C VAL A 92 -3.66 -12.70 27.01
N GLU A 93 -3.03 -11.67 27.58
CA GLU A 93 -1.89 -11.01 26.96
C GLU A 93 -0.89 -12.11 26.62
N GLU A 94 -0.80 -12.46 25.34
CA GLU A 94 0.32 -13.26 24.86
C GLU A 94 1.60 -12.55 25.33
N PRO A 95 2.56 -13.30 25.89
CA PRO A 95 3.81 -12.69 26.30
C PRO A 95 4.40 -12.00 25.08
N ALA A 96 4.71 -10.71 25.22
CA ALA A 96 5.36 -9.92 24.18
C ALA A 96 6.47 -10.77 23.57
N ALA A 97 6.31 -11.12 22.29
CA ALA A 97 7.43 -11.58 21.47
C ALA A 97 8.60 -10.64 21.77
N ASP A 98 9.81 -11.18 21.97
CA ASP A 98 11.03 -10.42 22.25
C ASP A 98 10.91 -9.02 21.63
N ASP A 99 10.89 -7.96 22.45
CA ASP A 99 10.39 -6.63 22.07
C ASP A 99 11.30 -5.94 21.04
N ILE A 100 11.28 -6.47 19.82
CA ILE A 100 12.03 -6.01 18.66
C ILE A 100 11.33 -4.85 17.97
N TYR A 101 10.07 -4.56 18.35
CA TYR A 101 9.25 -3.49 17.82
C TYR A 101 9.29 -2.23 18.69
N GLY A 102 10.17 -2.18 19.70
CA GLY A 102 10.39 -0.98 20.52
C GLY A 102 9.15 -0.56 21.31
N GLY A 103 8.37 -1.53 21.80
CA GLY A 103 7.14 -1.34 22.54
C GLY A 103 5.91 -1.03 21.67
N LEU A 104 6.05 -1.04 20.35
CA LEU A 104 4.95 -0.76 19.44
C LEU A 104 4.07 -2.01 19.21
N PRO A 105 2.73 -1.86 19.18
CA PRO A 105 1.83 -2.99 18.94
C PRO A 105 2.06 -3.59 17.54
N THR A 106 1.89 -4.88 17.34
CA THR A 106 2.15 -5.49 16.03
C THR A 106 0.89 -5.78 15.20
N SER A 107 -0.28 -5.58 15.80
CA SER A 107 -1.61 -5.80 15.24
C SER A 107 -2.64 -4.91 15.95
N GLY A 108 -3.88 -4.92 15.47
CA GLY A 108 -4.97 -4.12 16.05
C GLY A 108 -4.91 -2.67 15.57
N THR A 109 -5.27 -1.71 16.43
CA THR A 109 -5.25 -0.29 16.10
C THR A 109 -4.04 0.40 16.72
N ASP A 110 -3.30 1.14 15.90
CA ASP A 110 -2.17 1.93 16.36
C ASP A 110 -2.65 3.10 17.24
N PRO A 111 -2.11 3.25 18.47
CA PRO A 111 -2.60 4.24 19.43
C PRO A 111 -2.32 5.69 19.01
N ASP A 112 -1.30 5.93 18.18
CA ASP A 112 -0.89 7.27 17.80
C ASP A 112 -1.66 7.78 16.58
N THR A 113 -1.91 6.89 15.60
CA THR A 113 -2.55 7.24 14.33
C THR A 113 -4.03 6.86 14.26
N GLY A 114 -4.47 5.90 15.07
CA GLY A 114 -5.82 5.31 14.98
C GLY A 114 -6.01 4.40 13.76
N LEU A 115 -4.95 4.07 13.02
CA LEU A 115 -5.00 3.19 11.86
C LEU A 115 -4.86 1.73 12.27
N GLU A 116 -5.46 0.83 11.48
CA GLU A 116 -5.27 -0.60 11.67
C GLU A 116 -3.85 -1.02 11.28
N ILE A 117 -3.23 -1.88 12.08
CA ILE A 117 -1.88 -2.40 11.87
C ILE A 117 -2.00 -3.80 11.29
N ASN A 118 -1.34 -4.02 10.15
CA ASN A 118 -1.28 -5.30 9.44
C ASN A 118 -2.67 -5.97 9.34
N PRO A 119 -3.68 -5.30 8.75
CA PRO A 119 -5.04 -5.83 8.69
C PRO A 119 -5.05 -7.22 8.03
N PRO A 120 -5.83 -8.18 8.56
CA PRO A 120 -5.88 -9.55 8.03
C PRO A 120 -6.48 -9.60 6.63
N GLU A 121 -7.32 -8.62 6.30
CA GLU A 121 -7.93 -8.43 4.99
C GLU A 121 -7.61 -7.02 4.47
N LEU A 122 -7.09 -6.96 3.24
CA LEU A 122 -6.79 -5.69 2.61
C LEU A 122 -8.04 -5.16 1.90
N LEU A 123 -8.44 -3.94 2.24
CA LEU A 123 -9.55 -3.24 1.61
C LEU A 123 -9.04 -2.07 0.77
N GLN A 124 -9.77 -1.76 -0.30
CA GLN A 124 -9.47 -0.62 -1.14
C GLN A 124 -9.94 0.69 -0.50
N GLY A 125 -9.22 1.77 -0.78
CA GLY A 125 -9.56 3.12 -0.32
C GLY A 125 -9.36 3.34 1.18
N ILE A 126 -8.62 2.45 1.86
CA ILE A 126 -8.26 2.62 3.26
C ILE A 126 -6.74 2.81 3.42
N GLU A 127 -6.39 3.58 4.44
CA GLU A 127 -5.03 3.67 4.96
C GLU A 127 -4.86 2.66 6.09
N PHE A 128 -3.68 2.06 6.17
CA PHE A 128 -3.30 1.15 7.24
C PHE A 128 -1.79 1.20 7.48
N ILE A 129 -1.35 0.64 8.61
CA ILE A 129 0.07 0.56 8.96
C ILE A 129 0.58 -0.83 8.60
N VAL A 130 1.68 -0.88 7.84
CA VAL A 130 2.52 -2.06 7.70
C VAL A 130 3.63 -1.97 8.74
N ARG A 131 3.70 -2.93 9.68
CA ARG A 131 4.76 -3.00 10.68
C ARG A 131 5.36 -4.40 10.68
N GLY A 132 6.65 -4.52 10.42
CA GLY A 132 7.25 -5.82 10.19
C GLY A 132 8.75 -5.82 9.98
N LYS A 133 9.29 -7.00 9.67
CA LYS A 133 10.70 -7.22 9.42
C LYS A 133 11.03 -7.07 7.94
N ILE A 134 12.08 -6.32 7.61
CA ILE A 134 12.58 -6.23 6.25
C ILE A 134 13.24 -7.57 5.87
N VAL A 135 12.64 -8.31 4.95
CA VAL A 135 13.16 -9.60 4.46
C VAL A 135 13.95 -9.46 3.15
N SER A 136 13.67 -8.42 2.36
CA SER A 136 14.43 -8.08 1.16
C SER A 136 14.32 -6.59 0.87
N MET A 137 15.25 -6.05 0.07
CA MET A 137 15.23 -4.65 -0.34
C MET A 137 15.91 -4.48 -1.70
N ASN A 138 15.37 -3.57 -2.51
CA ASN A 138 16.02 -3.02 -3.69
C ASN A 138 16.18 -1.51 -3.50
N LEU A 139 17.40 -1.06 -3.17
CA LEU A 139 17.70 0.34 -2.91
C LEU A 139 18.05 1.13 -4.18
N THR A 140 17.78 0.58 -5.37
CA THR A 140 18.08 1.21 -6.66
C THR A 140 16.78 1.38 -7.47
N PRO A 141 16.38 2.61 -7.81
CA PRO A 141 17.03 3.88 -7.46
C PRO A 141 16.89 4.26 -5.98
N GLN A 142 17.80 5.08 -5.44
CA GLN A 142 17.73 5.54 -4.05
C GLN A 142 16.64 6.59 -3.79
N THR A 143 16.00 7.10 -4.84
CA THR A 143 14.91 8.09 -4.75
C THR A 143 13.54 7.44 -4.59
N ASP A 144 13.42 6.17 -4.97
CA ASP A 144 12.19 5.37 -4.91
C ASP A 144 12.59 3.89 -4.70
N PRO A 145 13.14 3.56 -3.52
CA PRO A 145 13.54 2.20 -3.18
C PRO A 145 12.32 1.32 -2.91
N GLU A 146 12.53 0.01 -3.04
CA GLU A 146 11.51 -1.00 -2.74
C GLU A 146 11.95 -1.84 -1.54
N PHE A 147 11.04 -2.08 -0.59
CA PHE A 147 11.24 -2.95 0.56
C PHE A 147 10.23 -4.08 0.57
N LEU A 148 10.67 -5.31 0.83
CA LEU A 148 9.78 -6.42 1.14
C LEU A 148 9.75 -6.59 2.66
N ILE A 149 8.59 -6.30 3.26
CA ILE A 149 8.35 -6.33 4.70
C ILE A 149 7.44 -7.51 5.02
N GLU A 150 7.84 -8.36 5.95
CA GLU A 150 7.05 -9.46 6.48
C GLU A 150 6.45 -9.06 7.83
N SER A 151 5.12 -9.05 7.93
CA SER A 151 4.41 -8.84 9.20
C SER A 151 4.60 -10.03 10.14
N PRO A 152 4.36 -9.87 11.46
CA PRO A 152 4.45 -11.00 12.39
C PRO A 152 3.51 -12.17 12.03
N ASP A 153 2.38 -11.90 11.39
CA ASP A 153 1.44 -12.92 10.89
C ASP A 153 1.90 -13.60 9.59
N GLY A 154 3.06 -13.21 9.05
CA GLY A 154 3.69 -13.80 7.87
C GLY A 154 3.24 -13.20 6.53
N VAL A 155 2.44 -12.13 6.54
CA VAL A 155 2.02 -11.43 5.31
C VAL A 155 3.18 -10.60 4.78
N ARG A 156 3.41 -10.65 3.47
CA ARG A 156 4.51 -9.93 2.82
C ARG A 156 4.02 -8.77 1.98
N TYR A 157 4.45 -7.57 2.36
CA TYR A 157 4.16 -6.31 1.68
C TYR A 157 5.38 -5.85 0.89
N ARG A 158 5.18 -5.54 -0.39
CA ARG A 158 6.16 -4.87 -1.24
C ARG A 158 5.87 -3.38 -1.18
N VAL A 159 6.66 -2.66 -0.40
CA VAL A 159 6.50 -1.23 -0.14
C VAL A 159 7.42 -0.45 -1.07
N HIS A 160 6.84 0.37 -1.93
CA HIS A 160 7.50 1.43 -2.67
C HIS A 160 7.57 2.64 -1.74
N SER A 161 8.78 3.12 -1.45
CA SER A 161 9.03 4.05 -0.35
C SER A 161 9.58 5.37 -0.87
N GLN A 162 9.52 6.40 -0.02
CA GLN A 162 10.27 7.64 -0.24
C GLN A 162 11.79 7.40 -0.37
N GLY A 163 12.50 8.43 -0.79
CA GLY A 163 13.95 8.36 -0.98
C GLY A 163 14.70 7.92 0.30
N ILE A 164 15.81 7.20 0.14
CA ILE A 164 16.65 6.71 1.25
C ILE A 164 17.10 7.87 2.18
N ALA A 165 17.29 9.07 1.62
CA ALA A 165 17.66 10.27 2.37
C ALA A 165 16.52 10.82 3.26
N ASP A 166 15.32 10.28 3.15
CA ASP A 166 14.13 10.68 3.88
C ASP A 166 13.60 9.56 4.80
N ILE A 167 14.35 8.46 4.93
CA ILE A 167 14.04 7.34 5.83
C ILE A 167 14.91 7.47 7.08
N TYR A 168 14.24 7.52 8.24
CA TYR A 168 14.86 7.67 9.56
C TYR A 168 14.40 6.56 10.49
N PHE A 169 15.18 6.28 11.53
CA PHE A 169 14.68 5.62 12.71
C PHE A 169 13.69 6.52 13.46
N LEU A 170 12.80 5.91 14.26
CA LEU A 170 11.86 6.66 15.11
C LEU A 170 12.54 7.64 16.09
N ASP A 171 13.80 7.41 16.44
CA ASP A 171 14.61 8.32 17.27
C ASP A 171 15.20 9.51 16.48
N GLY A 172 14.96 9.57 15.17
CA GLY A 172 15.48 10.58 14.25
C GLY A 172 16.85 10.26 13.65
N THR A 173 17.44 9.11 13.98
CA THR A 173 18.74 8.68 13.41
C THR A 173 18.58 8.29 11.95
N GLN A 174 19.51 8.72 11.09
CA GLN A 174 19.53 8.33 9.67
C GLN A 174 20.57 7.26 9.38
N LEU A 175 20.23 6.32 8.49
CA LEU A 175 21.18 5.36 7.92
C LEU A 175 21.70 5.83 6.56
N ALA A 176 22.98 5.59 6.31
CA ALA A 176 23.50 5.58 4.95
C ALA A 176 22.99 4.34 4.20
N ALA A 177 22.83 4.43 2.87
CA ALA A 177 22.31 3.33 2.04
C ALA A 177 23.03 1.98 2.25
N HIS A 178 24.35 2.00 2.47
CA HIS A 178 25.14 0.79 2.70
C HIS A 178 24.96 0.19 4.10
N GLN A 179 24.16 0.78 4.99
CA GLN A 179 23.89 0.29 6.35
C GLN A 179 22.55 -0.44 6.46
N TYR A 180 21.68 -0.35 5.45
CA TYR A 180 20.43 -1.09 5.45
C TYR A 180 20.70 -2.60 5.38
N ARG A 181 20.03 -3.37 6.23
CA ARG A 181 20.20 -4.83 6.34
C ARG A 181 18.85 -5.52 6.41
N GLN A 182 18.81 -6.76 5.91
CA GLN A 182 17.70 -7.65 6.19
C GLN A 182 17.63 -7.88 7.71
N GLY A 183 16.42 -7.94 8.21
CA GLY A 183 16.12 -8.14 9.62
C GLY A 183 15.89 -6.87 10.41
N MET A 184 16.16 -5.68 9.86
CA MET A 184 15.70 -4.43 10.48
C MET A 184 14.17 -4.40 10.53
N ILE A 185 13.63 -3.75 11.55
CA ILE A 185 12.19 -3.55 11.69
C ILE A 185 11.82 -2.22 11.06
N ALA A 186 10.72 -2.22 10.32
CA ALA A 186 10.19 -1.04 9.65
C ALA A 186 8.70 -0.88 9.89
N GLN A 187 8.26 0.36 9.79
CA GLN A 187 6.88 0.78 9.79
C GLN A 187 6.64 1.69 8.60
N ALA A 188 5.50 1.56 7.94
CA ALA A 188 5.05 2.44 6.88
C ALA A 188 3.54 2.63 6.98
N THR A 189 3.06 3.85 6.81
CA THR A 189 1.66 4.10 6.51
C THR A 189 1.48 3.94 5.01
N VAL A 190 0.49 3.15 4.63
CA VAL A 190 0.25 2.80 3.23
C VAL A 190 -1.21 3.05 2.88
N PHE A 191 -1.44 3.48 1.66
CA PHE A 191 -2.78 3.67 1.10
C PHE A 191 -3.01 2.69 -0.04
N GLN A 192 -4.12 1.95 0.00
CA GLN A 192 -4.51 1.10 -1.11
C GLN A 192 -5.46 1.86 -2.04
N ASP A 193 -4.99 2.22 -3.23
CA ASP A 193 -5.80 2.97 -4.20
C ASP A 193 -7.10 2.21 -4.57
N THR A 194 -8.18 2.94 -4.77
CA THR A 194 -9.50 2.39 -5.17
C THR A 194 -9.56 1.90 -6.62
N ASN A 195 -8.55 2.24 -7.43
CA ASN A 195 -8.45 1.91 -8.86
C ASN A 195 -7.40 0.82 -9.12
N ALA A 196 -6.47 0.60 -8.18
CA ALA A 196 -5.52 -0.51 -8.20
C ALA A 196 -6.10 -1.60 -7.29
N GLY A 197 -6.66 -2.67 -7.87
CA GLY A 197 -7.30 -3.73 -7.09
C GLY A 197 -6.43 -4.23 -5.92
N VAL A 198 -7.07 -4.82 -4.91
CA VAL A 198 -6.42 -5.26 -3.66
C VAL A 198 -5.11 -6.02 -3.93
N THR A 199 -4.00 -5.49 -3.40
CA THR A 199 -2.66 -6.03 -3.61
C THR A 199 -1.77 -5.77 -2.40
N THR A 200 -0.73 -6.59 -2.22
CA THR A 200 0.32 -6.37 -1.23
C THR A 200 1.46 -5.50 -1.77
N VAL A 201 1.35 -4.99 -2.99
CA VAL A 201 2.22 -3.94 -3.54
C VAL A 201 1.62 -2.59 -3.19
N VAL A 202 2.31 -1.83 -2.36
CA VAL A 202 1.78 -0.61 -1.74
C VAL A 202 2.80 0.51 -1.79
N ASP A 203 2.32 1.75 -1.86
CA ASP A 203 3.14 2.95 -1.81
C ASP A 203 3.10 3.57 -0.41
N SER A 204 4.23 4.13 0.03
CA SER A 204 4.37 4.86 1.28
C SER A 204 5.33 6.03 1.09
N GLU A 205 5.00 7.16 1.70
CA GLU A 205 5.88 8.33 1.76
C GLU A 205 6.55 8.51 3.14
N ASP A 206 6.30 7.60 4.07
CA ASP A 206 6.62 7.75 5.49
C ASP A 206 7.23 6.48 6.11
N LEU A 207 7.92 5.66 5.31
CA LEU A 207 8.63 4.50 5.84
C LEU A 207 9.68 4.94 6.87
N MET A 208 9.58 4.36 8.07
CA MET A 208 10.48 4.57 9.19
C MET A 208 11.08 3.26 9.66
N LEU A 209 12.26 3.32 10.26
CA LEU A 209 12.92 2.20 10.90
C LEU A 209 12.64 2.19 12.40
N ILE A 210 12.53 1.00 12.97
CA ILE A 210 12.34 0.81 14.41
C ILE A 210 13.63 0.24 14.97
N SER A 211 14.20 0.92 15.97
CA SER A 211 15.36 0.42 16.71
C SER A 211 14.91 -0.76 17.57
N MET A 212 15.60 -1.89 17.45
CA MET A 212 15.39 -3.01 18.37
C MET A 212 15.84 -2.57 19.76
N GLY A 213 15.01 -2.79 20.79
CA GLY A 213 15.41 -2.56 22.17
C GLY A 213 16.63 -3.41 22.52
N GLU A 214 17.64 -2.81 23.14
CA GLU A 214 18.79 -3.53 23.72
C GLU A 214 18.42 -4.25 25.03
#